data_AF-A0A6S6U264-F1
#
_entry.id   AF-A0A6S6U264-F1
#
_cell.length_a   1.000
_cell.length_b   1.000
_cell.length_c   1.000
_cell.angle_alpha   90.00
_cell.angle_beta   90.00
_cell.angle_gamma   90.00
#
_symmetry.space_group_name_H-M   'P 1'
#
loop_
_entity.id
_entity.type
_entity.pdbx_description
1 polymer ?
#
loop_
_entity_poly.entity_id
_entity_poly.type
_entity_poly.pdbx_seq_one_letter_code
_entity_poly.pdbx_strand_id
1 'polypeptide(L)'
;MNKHIISGLVLATTMFTATAAMAGPDCTEEPQDKWMSVMDMQKKIINDDGFTIDMFKVTSGNCYEIYGKEQKEGSEEWTKTEIYFHPVSGEIVQQKDRS
;
A
#
# COMPACT_ATOMS: atom_id res chain seq x y z
N MET A 1 34.41 52.17 6.39
CA MET A 1 34.70 51.73 7.77
C MET A 1 33.39 51.38 8.45
N ASN A 2 32.88 50.15 8.30
CA ASN A 2 31.67 49.73 9.01
C ASN A 2 31.97 48.48 9.83
N LYS A 3 31.55 48.59 11.10
CA LYS A 3 31.97 47.81 12.25
C LYS A 3 31.30 46.44 12.31
N HIS A 4 32.05 45.52 12.93
CA HIS A 4 31.77 44.15 13.33
C HIS A 4 30.33 43.84 13.74
N ILE A 5 29.83 42.66 13.33
CA ILE A 5 28.82 41.92 14.09
C ILE A 5 29.29 40.46 14.20
N ILE A 6 29.54 40.06 15.45
CA ILE A 6 29.94 38.72 15.90
C ILE A 6 28.78 37.77 15.57
N SER A 7 29.02 36.80 14.70
CA SER A 7 28.03 35.78 14.33
C SER A 7 28.19 34.58 15.26
N GLY A 8 27.33 34.50 16.29
CA GLY A 8 27.28 33.37 17.20
C GLY A 8 26.73 32.13 16.49
N LEU A 9 27.56 31.09 16.38
CA LEU A 9 27.16 29.80 15.83
C LEU A 9 26.34 29.03 16.88
N VAL A 10 25.01 29.13 16.78
CA VAL A 10 24.09 28.27 17.55
C VAL A 10 24.03 26.91 16.87
N LEU A 11 24.61 25.87 17.48
CA LEU A 11 24.40 24.49 17.07
C LEU A 11 22.96 24.09 17.42
N ALA A 12 22.07 24.06 16.42
CA ALA A 12 20.73 23.51 16.56
C ALA A 12 20.80 21.98 16.40
N THR A 13 20.59 21.25 17.50
CA THR A 13 20.40 19.79 17.49
C THR A 13 19.01 19.47 16.97
N THR A 14 18.90 19.01 15.73
CA THR A 14 17.65 18.49 15.16
C THR A 14 17.34 17.11 15.73
N MET A 15 16.28 17.02 16.55
CA MET A 15 15.73 15.73 16.96
C MET A 15 15.02 15.09 15.76
N PHE A 16 15.55 13.98 15.25
CA PHE A 16 14.84 13.16 14.27
C PHE A 16 13.79 12.32 15.00
N THR A 17 12.52 12.68 14.84
CA THR A 17 11.42 11.78 15.18
C THR A 17 11.32 10.71 14.10
N ALA A 18 11.62 9.47 14.44
CA ALA A 18 11.37 8.34 13.56
C ALA A 18 9.85 8.10 13.50
N THR A 19 9.23 8.44 12.37
CA THR A 19 7.86 8.02 12.09
C THR A 19 7.85 6.52 11.84
N ALA A 20 6.99 5.78 12.55
CA ALA A 20 6.77 4.37 12.26
C ALA A 20 6.22 4.25 10.84
N ALA A 21 6.96 3.57 9.95
CA ALA A 21 6.50 3.29 8.60
C ALA A 21 5.46 2.17 8.67
N MET A 22 4.19 2.49 8.41
CA MET A 22 3.15 1.47 8.24
C MET A 22 3.28 0.85 6.85
N ALA A 23 3.32 -0.48 6.79
CA ALA A 23 3.62 -1.25 5.58
C ALA A 23 2.44 -1.38 4.60
N GLY A 24 1.37 -0.60 4.73
CA GLY A 24 0.18 -0.64 3.88
C GLY A 24 -0.91 0.33 4.38
N PRO A 25 -2.01 0.53 3.64
CA PRO A 25 -3.14 1.35 4.06
C PRO A 25 -3.98 0.67 5.15
N ASP A 26 -4.83 1.48 5.81
CA ASP A 26 -5.93 1.00 6.65
C ASP A 26 -7.19 0.85 5.79
N CYS A 27 -7.79 -0.35 5.78
CA CYS A 27 -8.97 -0.65 4.98
C CYS A 27 -10.26 -0.63 5.80
N THR A 28 -10.32 -1.33 6.94
CA THR A 28 -11.57 -1.47 7.70
C THR A 28 -11.37 -1.76 9.19
N GLU A 29 -12.36 -1.40 10.00
CA GLU A 29 -12.48 -1.81 11.40
C GLU A 29 -13.56 -2.90 11.59
N GLU A 30 -14.25 -3.30 10.51
CA GLU A 30 -15.31 -4.32 10.57
C GLU A 30 -14.74 -5.69 10.96
N PRO A 31 -15.48 -6.49 11.74
CA PRO A 31 -15.04 -7.83 12.13
C PRO A 31 -14.95 -8.77 10.91
N GLN A 32 -14.07 -9.77 10.99
CA GLN A 32 -13.76 -10.66 9.85
C GLN A 32 -14.95 -11.49 9.33
N ASP A 33 -16.01 -11.67 10.11
CA ASP A 33 -17.24 -12.34 9.68
C ASP A 33 -18.05 -11.50 8.66
N LYS A 34 -17.78 -10.19 8.57
CA LYS A 34 -18.33 -9.29 7.55
C LYS A 34 -17.52 -9.29 6.26
N TRP A 35 -16.33 -9.88 6.26
CA TRP A 35 -15.43 -9.83 5.12
C TRP A 35 -15.87 -10.85 4.06
N MET A 36 -15.58 -10.55 2.81
CA MET A 36 -15.62 -11.55 1.75
C MET A 36 -14.71 -12.71 2.11
N SER A 37 -15.14 -13.93 1.79
CA SER A 37 -14.27 -15.09 1.94
C SER A 37 -13.04 -14.92 1.05
N VAL A 38 -11.90 -15.50 1.47
CA VAL A 38 -10.67 -15.48 0.66
C VAL A 38 -10.93 -16.03 -0.74
N MET A 39 -11.79 -17.04 -0.87
CA MET A 39 -12.14 -17.63 -2.16
C MET A 39 -12.94 -16.69 -3.05
N ASP A 40 -13.91 -15.97 -2.49
CA ASP A 40 -14.72 -15.05 -3.28
C ASP A 40 -13.90 -13.83 -3.70
N MET A 41 -13.01 -13.36 -2.83
CA MET A 41 -12.07 -12.30 -3.18
C MET A 41 -11.12 -12.75 -4.30
N GLN A 42 -10.51 -13.93 -4.20
CA GLN A 42 -9.63 -14.45 -5.25
C GLN A 42 -10.36 -14.62 -6.60
N LYS A 43 -11.61 -15.09 -6.59
CA LYS A 43 -12.42 -15.18 -7.80
C LYS A 43 -12.66 -13.82 -8.43
N LYS A 44 -13.03 -12.82 -7.63
CA LYS A 44 -13.22 -11.44 -8.09
C LYS A 44 -11.94 -10.89 -8.74
N ILE A 45 -10.82 -11.00 -8.04
CA ILE A 45 -9.52 -10.51 -8.52
C ILE A 45 -9.14 -11.11 -9.88
N ILE A 46 -9.35 -12.42 -10.05
CA ILE A 46 -8.95 -13.14 -11.27
C ILE A 46 -9.94 -12.89 -12.41
N ASN A 47 -11.25 -12.98 -12.14
CA ASN A 47 -12.27 -12.99 -13.19
C ASN A 47 -12.77 -11.59 -13.56
N ASP A 48 -12.88 -10.70 -12.58
CA ASP A 48 -13.48 -9.38 -12.77
C ASP A 48 -12.40 -8.33 -12.99
N ASP A 49 -11.31 -8.40 -12.19
CA ASP A 49 -10.26 -7.38 -12.21
C ASP A 49 -9.04 -7.79 -13.07
N GLY A 50 -8.98 -9.04 -13.54
CA GLY A 50 -7.99 -9.50 -14.53
C GLY A 50 -6.56 -9.68 -14.01
N PHE A 51 -6.37 -9.81 -12.70
CA PHE A 51 -5.04 -9.96 -12.10
C PHE A 51 -4.67 -11.44 -11.89
N THR A 52 -3.36 -11.74 -11.90
CA THR A 52 -2.84 -12.99 -11.34
C THR A 52 -2.61 -12.85 -9.84
N ILE A 53 -2.64 -13.95 -9.10
CA ILE A 53 -2.37 -13.97 -7.66
C ILE A 53 -1.18 -14.88 -7.39
N ASP A 54 -0.04 -14.28 -7.03
CA ASP A 54 1.16 -15.00 -6.59
C ASP A 54 1.15 -15.17 -5.06
N MET A 55 0.61 -14.20 -4.33
CA MET A 55 0.51 -14.22 -2.87
C MET A 55 -0.70 -13.42 -2.38
N PHE A 56 -1.38 -13.94 -1.37
CA PHE A 56 -2.53 -13.31 -0.72
C PHE A 56 -2.26 -13.18 0.78
N LYS A 57 -2.34 -11.97 1.33
CA LYS A 57 -2.10 -11.68 2.74
C LYS A 57 -3.24 -10.88 3.35
N VAL A 58 -3.37 -10.99 4.67
CA VAL A 58 -4.12 -10.04 5.49
C VAL A 58 -3.12 -9.10 6.16
N THR A 59 -3.30 -7.79 6.00
CA THR A 59 -2.38 -6.78 6.55
C THR A 59 -2.80 -6.36 7.96
N SER A 60 -1.92 -5.66 8.68
CA SER A 60 -2.25 -5.05 9.97
C SER A 60 -3.30 -3.95 9.87
N GLY A 61 -3.44 -3.32 8.70
CA GLY A 61 -4.49 -2.35 8.39
C GLY A 61 -5.78 -3.01 7.92
N ASN A 62 -5.96 -4.32 8.12
CA ASN A 62 -7.16 -5.07 7.76
C ASN A 62 -7.51 -5.04 6.26
N CYS A 63 -6.49 -5.10 5.40
CA CYS A 63 -6.67 -5.23 3.96
C CYS A 63 -6.39 -6.67 3.50
N TYR A 64 -6.95 -7.04 2.35
CA TYR A 64 -6.41 -8.14 1.55
C TYR A 64 -5.33 -7.60 0.62
N GLU A 65 -4.08 -7.94 0.89
CA GLU A 65 -2.92 -7.56 0.07
C GLU A 65 -2.57 -8.69 -0.90
N ILE A 66 -2.49 -8.33 -2.17
CA ILE A 66 -2.27 -9.24 -3.29
C ILE A 66 -0.97 -8.85 -3.96
N TYR A 67 -0.03 -9.80 -4.01
CA TYR A 67 1.08 -9.71 -4.94
C TYR A 67 0.73 -10.54 -6.15
N GLY A 68 0.95 -9.98 -7.32
CA GLY A 68 0.64 -10.65 -8.56
C GLY A 68 1.10 -9.87 -9.75
N LYS A 69 0.36 -10.02 -10.84
CA LYS A 69 0.63 -9.29 -12.07
C LYS A 69 -0.67 -8.79 -12.67
N GLU A 70 -0.57 -7.63 -13.29
CA GLU A 70 -1.62 -7.07 -14.13
C GLU A 70 -1.14 -7.02 -15.57
N GLN A 71 -2.07 -7.21 -16.51
CA GLN A 71 -1.79 -6.99 -17.91
C GLN A 71 -2.06 -5.53 -18.24
N LYS A 72 -1.11 -4.85 -18.87
CA LYS A 72 -1.32 -3.47 -19.30
C LYS A 72 -2.36 -3.45 -20.42
N GLU A 73 -3.33 -2.54 -20.32
CA GLU A 73 -4.43 -2.45 -21.28
C GLU A 73 -3.90 -2.33 -22.72
N GLY A 74 -4.35 -3.22 -23.59
CA GLY A 74 -3.95 -3.28 -24.99
C GLY A 74 -2.53 -3.81 -25.26
N SER A 75 -1.83 -4.37 -24.27
CA SER A 75 -0.51 -5.01 -24.47
C SER A 75 -0.48 -6.46 -23.96
N GLU A 76 0.49 -7.24 -24.42
CA GLU A 76 0.79 -8.58 -23.88
C GLU A 76 1.77 -8.53 -22.67
N GLU A 77 2.14 -7.32 -22.25
CA GLU A 77 3.09 -7.12 -21.14
C GLU A 77 2.38 -7.24 -19.80
N TRP A 78 3.03 -7.97 -18.89
CA TRP A 78 2.58 -8.16 -17.51
C TRP A 78 3.48 -7.38 -16.55
N THR A 79 2.88 -6.52 -15.74
CA THR A 79 3.57 -5.74 -14.70
C THR A 79 3.33 -6.40 -13.35
N LYS A 80 4.38 -6.59 -12.55
CA LYS A 80 4.22 -7.05 -11.16
C LYS A 80 3.59 -5.94 -10.34
N THR A 81 2.63 -6.30 -9.51
CA THR A 81 1.85 -5.33 -8.74
C THR A 81 1.63 -5.81 -7.31
N GLU A 82 1.48 -4.86 -6.41
CA GLU A 82 1.04 -5.02 -5.03
C GLU A 82 -0.26 -4.22 -4.86
N ILE A 83 -1.36 -4.93 -4.64
CA ILE A 83 -2.71 -4.37 -4.60
C ILE A 83 -3.35 -4.64 -3.25
N TYR A 84 -3.97 -3.63 -2.67
CA TYR A 84 -4.71 -3.71 -1.41
C TYR A 84 -6.20 -3.58 -1.70
N PHE A 85 -6.95 -4.61 -1.35
CA PHE A 85 -8.40 -4.66 -1.47
C PHE A 85 -9.06 -4.47 -0.12
N HIS A 86 -10.13 -3.68 -0.10
CA HIS A 86 -11.01 -3.57 1.05
C HIS A 86 -11.75 -4.90 1.22
N PRO A 87 -11.65 -5.61 2.36
CA PRO A 87 -12.13 -6.98 2.45
C PRO A 87 -13.66 -7.11 2.50
N VAL A 88 -14.39 -6.03 2.85
CA VAL A 88 -15.88 -6.00 2.83
C VAL A 88 -16.45 -5.65 1.45
N SER A 89 -16.01 -4.53 0.84
CA SER A 89 -16.54 -4.09 -0.46
C SER A 89 -15.88 -4.76 -1.67
N GLY A 90 -14.65 -5.27 -1.50
CA GLY A 90 -13.83 -5.80 -2.59
C GLY A 90 -13.25 -4.72 -3.51
N GLU A 91 -13.30 -3.45 -3.12
CA GLU A 91 -12.74 -2.35 -3.89
C GLU A 91 -11.22 -2.25 -3.71
N ILE A 92 -10.53 -1.81 -4.75
CA ILE A 92 -9.09 -1.50 -4.69
C ILE A 92 -8.91 -0.21 -3.89
N VAL A 93 -8.19 -0.30 -2.78
CA VAL A 93 -7.84 0.83 -1.91
C VAL A 93 -6.51 1.46 -2.36
N GLN A 94 -5.56 0.63 -2.78
CA GLN A 94 -4.26 1.07 -3.25
C GLN A 94 -3.66 0.04 -4.21
N GLN A 95 -2.95 0.52 -5.22
CA GLN A 95 -2.22 -0.31 -6.17
C GLN A 95 -0.83 0.30 -6.39
N LYS A 96 0.20 -0.55 -6.42
CA LYS A 96 1.59 -0.14 -6.61
C LYS A 96 2.28 -1.06 -7.60
N ASP A 97 2.99 -0.46 -8.56
CA ASP A 97 3.92 -1.18 -9.41
C ASP A 97 5.08 -1.71 -8.57
N ARG A 98 5.35 -3.00 -8.67
CA ARG A 98 6.47 -3.66 -8.01
C ARG A 98 7.59 -3.85 -9.03
N SER A 99 8.54 -2.91 -9.04
CA SER A 99 9.74 -2.99 -9.88
C SER A 99 10.69 -4.13 -9.47
#